data_AF-A0A3G2R3A7-F1
#
_entry.id   AF-A0A3G2R3A7-F1
#
_cell.length_a   1.000
_cell.length_b   1.000
_cell.length_c   1.000
_cell.angle_alpha   90.00
_cell.angle_beta   90.00
_cell.angle_gamma   90.00
#
_symmetry.space_group_name_H-M   'P 1'
#
loop_
_entity.id
_entity.type
_entity.pdbx_description
1 polymer ?
#
loop_
_entity_poly.entity_id
_entity_poly.type
_entity_poly.pdbx_seq_one_letter_code
_entity_poly.pdbx_strand_id
1 'polypeptide(L)'
;MYRQFCKNYKNFIKLNKAGLEKNEYRLKIAESIKGLADLETYKKWKENNDIRYSEIENIVFEIKRRKDIFHFKSFSWELDGYGFEARKSDSADREKVEEQLKLIDILLGTSYWYDNVDA
;
A
#
# COMPACT_ATOMS: atom_id res chain seq x y z
N MET A 1 1.38 -10.64 -7.21
CA MET A 1 0.56 -9.94 -6.20
C MET A 1 0.68 -8.43 -6.30
N TYR A 2 1.87 -7.87 -6.51
CA TYR A 2 2.15 -6.45 -6.66
C TYR A 2 1.33 -5.78 -7.77
N ARG A 3 1.24 -6.39 -8.96
CA ARG A 3 0.37 -5.85 -10.03
C ARG A 3 -1.10 -5.80 -9.62
N GLN A 4 -1.58 -6.81 -8.91
CA GLN A 4 -2.95 -6.86 -8.38
C GLN A 4 -3.16 -5.78 -7.32
N PHE A 5 -2.23 -5.65 -6.37
CA PHE A 5 -2.22 -4.58 -5.38
C PHE A 5 -2.29 -3.19 -6.04
N CYS A 6 -1.46 -2.93 -7.04
CA CYS A 6 -1.47 -1.66 -7.77
C CYS A 6 -2.82 -1.41 -8.48
N LYS A 7 -3.42 -2.44 -9.07
CA LYS A 7 -4.75 -2.35 -9.70
C LYS A 7 -5.83 -2.06 -8.67
N ASN A 8 -5.86 -2.82 -7.57
CA ASN A 8 -6.83 -2.65 -6.49
C ASN A 8 -6.69 -1.28 -5.82
N TYR A 9 -5.47 -0.80 -5.60
CA TYR A 9 -5.20 0.53 -5.08
C TYR A 9 -5.80 1.63 -5.97
N LYS A 10 -5.58 1.56 -7.29
CA LYS A 10 -6.16 2.53 -8.24
C LYS A 10 -7.68 2.51 -8.21
N ASN A 11 -8.28 1.33 -8.16
CA ASN A 11 -9.73 1.17 -8.05
C ASN A 11 -10.27 1.75 -6.73
N PHE A 12 -9.59 1.46 -5.61
CA PHE A 12 -9.93 1.98 -4.31
C PHE A 12 -9.93 3.51 -4.29
N ILE A 13 -8.88 4.15 -4.82
CA ILE A 13 -8.79 5.61 -4.91
C ILE A 13 -9.92 6.17 -5.78
N LYS A 14 -10.23 5.54 -6.92
CA LYS A 14 -11.31 5.99 -7.82
C LYS A 14 -12.67 5.94 -7.13
N LEU A 15 -12.99 4.82 -6.48
CA LEU A 15 -14.28 4.62 -5.80
C LEU A 15 -14.48 5.60 -4.64
N ASN A 16 -13.46 5.78 -3.80
CA ASN A 16 -13.56 6.66 -2.63
C ASN A 16 -13.50 8.16 -3.00
N LYS A 17 -13.03 8.54 -4.19
CA LYS A 17 -13.07 9.92 -4.70
C LYS A 17 -14.39 10.28 -5.40
N ALA A 18 -15.10 9.31 -5.97
CA ALA A 18 -16.31 9.53 -6.76
C ALA A 18 -17.63 9.37 -5.98
N GLY A 19 -17.59 8.79 -4.78
CA GLY A 19 -18.78 8.52 -3.97
C GLY A 19 -19.36 9.74 -3.24
N LEU A 20 -20.66 9.67 -2.94
CA LEU A 20 -21.40 10.65 -2.10
C LEU A 20 -20.94 10.63 -0.63
N GLU A 21 -20.40 9.51 -0.16
CA GLU A 21 -19.76 9.37 1.15
C GLU A 21 -18.24 9.34 0.99
N LYS A 22 -17.66 10.52 0.75
CA LYS A 22 -16.20 10.70 0.71
C LYS A 22 -15.61 10.31 2.07
N ASN A 23 -15.06 9.10 2.17
CA ASN A 23 -14.37 8.67 3.38
C ASN A 23 -12.95 9.23 3.39
N GLU A 24 -12.82 10.46 3.90
CA GLU A 24 -11.55 11.21 3.93
C GLU A 24 -10.46 10.48 4.71
N TYR A 25 -10.83 9.76 5.77
CA TYR A 25 -9.87 9.00 6.57
C TYR A 25 -9.24 7.86 5.77
N ARG A 26 -10.06 7.02 5.14
CA ARG A 26 -9.59 5.90 4.30
C ARG A 26 -8.76 6.38 3.12
N LEU A 27 -9.15 7.50 2.49
CA LEU A 27 -8.35 8.14 1.45
C LEU A 27 -7.00 8.61 1.98
N LYS A 28 -6.93 9.21 3.17
CA LYS A 28 -5.67 9.65 3.78
C LYS A 28 -4.73 8.47 4.05
N ILE A 29 -5.26 7.34 4.55
CA ILE A 29 -4.47 6.12 4.73
C ILE A 29 -3.99 5.60 3.38
N ALA A 30 -4.86 5.53 2.37
CA ALA A 30 -4.47 5.09 1.02
C ALA A 30 -3.39 5.99 0.39
N GLU A 31 -3.55 7.30 0.47
CA GLU A 31 -2.56 8.25 -0.06
C GLU A 31 -1.18 8.08 0.59
N SER A 32 -1.14 7.75 1.88
CA SER A 32 0.12 7.50 2.59
C SER A 32 0.85 6.23 2.15
N ILE A 33 0.16 5.27 1.51
CA ILE A 33 0.76 4.06 0.94
C ILE A 33 0.97 4.15 -0.57
N LYS A 34 0.75 5.33 -1.19
CA LYS A 34 0.86 5.52 -2.64
C LYS A 34 2.20 5.04 -3.20
N GLY A 35 3.30 5.27 -2.49
CA GLY A 35 4.63 4.85 -2.92
C GLY A 35 4.75 3.34 -3.12
N LEU A 36 4.00 2.51 -2.37
CA LEU A 36 3.96 1.06 -2.60
C LEU A 36 3.20 0.67 -3.88
N ALA A 37 2.30 1.52 -4.37
CA ALA A 37 1.46 1.22 -5.54
C ALA A 37 1.95 1.92 -6.83
N ASP A 38 2.96 2.78 -6.72
CA ASP A 38 3.52 3.57 -7.80
C ASP A 38 5.04 3.68 -7.61
N LEU A 39 5.75 2.79 -8.33
CA LEU A 39 7.21 2.67 -8.24
C LEU A 39 7.93 3.96 -8.65
N GLU A 40 7.39 4.72 -9.60
CA GLU A 40 7.99 5.98 -10.02
C GLU A 40 7.83 7.05 -8.94
N THR A 41 6.68 7.08 -8.27
CA THR A 41 6.50 7.91 -7.06
C THR A 41 7.50 7.52 -5.97
N TYR A 42 7.70 6.22 -5.71
CA TYR A 42 8.66 5.74 -4.72
C TYR A 42 10.11 6.15 -5.04
N LYS A 43 10.57 5.93 -6.27
CA LYS A 43 11.90 6.32 -6.73
C LYS A 43 12.11 7.83 -6.60
N LYS A 44 11.12 8.62 -7.01
CA LYS A 44 11.17 10.08 -6.86
C LYS A 44 11.30 10.50 -5.40
N TRP A 45 10.57 9.86 -4.48
CA TRP A 45 10.71 10.14 -3.05
C TRP A 45 12.08 9.76 -2.52
N LYS A 46 12.63 8.63 -2.97
CA LYS A 46 14.00 8.19 -2.64
C LYS A 46 15.04 9.23 -3.07
N GLU A 47 14.99 9.64 -4.33
CA GLU A 47 15.94 10.60 -4.92
C GLU A 47 15.92 11.96 -4.22
N ASN A 48 14.74 12.39 -3.76
CA ASN A 48 14.55 13.68 -3.11
C ASN A 48 14.72 13.65 -1.59
N ASN A 49 15.11 12.51 -1.00
CA ASN A 49 15.14 12.31 0.46
C ASN A 49 13.83 12.71 1.15
N ASP A 50 12.70 12.42 0.51
CA ASP A 50 11.38 12.79 1.01
C ASP A 50 11.02 11.93 2.23
N ILE A 51 10.41 12.54 3.27
CA ILE A 51 10.00 11.80 4.47
C ILE A 51 9.10 10.60 4.14
N ARG A 52 8.27 10.71 3.09
CA ARG A 52 7.38 9.64 2.63
C ARG A 52 8.14 8.40 2.16
N TYR A 53 9.37 8.56 1.68
CA TYR A 53 10.24 7.42 1.36
C TYR A 53 10.50 6.56 2.61
N SER A 54 10.90 7.20 3.71
CA SER A 54 11.16 6.52 4.98
C SER A 54 9.89 5.91 5.58
N GLU A 55 8.73 6.54 5.37
CA GLU A 55 7.44 5.96 5.75
C GLU A 55 7.19 4.65 4.98
N ILE A 56 7.43 4.63 3.66
CA ILE A 56 7.31 3.41 2.86
C ILE A 56 8.31 2.36 3.29
N GLU A 57 9.58 2.71 3.53
CA GLU A 57 10.58 1.75 4.02
C GLU A 57 10.15 1.08 5.33
N ASN A 58 9.52 1.84 6.24
CA ASN A 58 8.97 1.30 7.47
C ASN A 58 7.80 0.35 7.23
N ILE A 59 6.91 0.67 6.30
CA ILE A 59 5.80 -0.22 5.94
C ILE A 59 6.33 -1.52 5.34
N VAL A 60 7.32 -1.46 4.44
CA VAL A 60 7.95 -2.65 3.86
C VAL A 60 8.60 -3.50 4.96
N PHE A 61 9.26 -2.89 5.94
CA PHE A 61 9.79 -3.58 7.10
C PHE A 61 8.70 -4.31 7.89
N GLU A 62 7.57 -3.65 8.16
CA GLU A 62 6.47 -4.27 8.91
C GLU A 62 5.77 -5.40 8.14
N ILE A 63 5.59 -5.27 6.82
CA ILE A 63 5.09 -6.34 5.95
C ILE A 63 6.01 -7.57 6.05
N LYS A 64 7.33 -7.37 5.99
CA LYS A 64 8.32 -8.47 6.11
C LYS A 64 8.29 -9.14 7.48
N ARG A 65 8.01 -8.36 8.54
CA ARG A 65 7.94 -8.85 9.93
C ARG A 65 6.68 -9.66 10.20
N ARG A 66 5.53 -9.24 9.66
CA ARG A 66 4.21 -9.83 9.88
C ARG A 66 3.97 -11.07 9.00
N LYS A 67 4.72 -12.13 9.28
CA LYS A 67 4.62 -13.43 8.60
C LYS A 67 3.32 -14.18 8.90
N ASP A 68 2.57 -13.72 9.89
CA ASP A 68 1.24 -14.19 10.29
C ASP A 68 0.16 -13.86 9.25
N ILE A 69 0.36 -12.80 8.45
CA ILE A 69 -0.58 -12.39 7.40
C ILE A 69 -0.26 -13.15 6.12
N PHE A 70 -1.22 -13.94 5.64
CA PHE A 70 -1.05 -14.86 4.52
C PHE A 70 -0.47 -14.20 3.26
N HIS A 71 -1.00 -13.03 2.88
CA HIS A 71 -0.57 -12.32 1.67
C HIS A 71 0.82 -11.69 1.79
N PHE A 72 1.26 -11.34 3.00
CA PHE A 72 2.47 -10.53 3.22
C PHE A 72 3.75 -11.30 2.91
N LYS A 73 3.76 -12.62 3.15
CA LYS A 73 4.92 -13.44 2.81
C LYS A 73 5.25 -13.34 1.32
N SER A 74 4.28 -13.60 0.44
CA SER A 74 4.49 -13.55 -1.00
C SER A 74 4.67 -12.12 -1.51
N PHE A 75 3.93 -11.16 -0.94
CA PHE A 75 4.05 -9.76 -1.32
C PHE A 75 5.43 -9.17 -1.00
N SER A 76 6.03 -9.53 0.14
CA SER A 76 7.36 -9.04 0.50
C SER A 76 8.46 -9.47 -0.47
N TRP A 77 8.41 -10.71 -0.99
CA TRP A 77 9.32 -11.17 -2.04
C TRP A 77 9.18 -10.35 -3.33
N GLU A 78 7.95 -10.00 -3.71
CA GLU A 78 7.74 -9.16 -4.89
C GLU A 78 8.25 -7.74 -4.66
N LEU A 79 8.02 -7.15 -3.48
CA LEU A 79 8.56 -5.84 -3.12
C LEU A 79 10.10 -5.80 -3.25
N ASP A 80 10.79 -6.86 -2.80
CA ASP A 80 12.23 -7.00 -3.00
C ASP A 80 12.62 -7.04 -4.49
N GLY A 81 11.87 -7.80 -5.30
CA GLY A 81 12.08 -7.86 -6.74
C GLY A 81 11.86 -6.53 -7.48
N TYR A 82 11.00 -5.66 -6.96
CA TYR A 82 10.78 -4.30 -7.49
C TYR A 82 11.75 -3.26 -6.90
N GLY A 83 12.63 -3.65 -5.97
CA GLY A 83 13.64 -2.77 -5.38
C GLY A 83 13.14 -1.90 -4.22
N PHE A 84 12.07 -2.30 -3.53
CA PHE A 84 11.64 -1.63 -2.31
C PHE A 84 12.54 -2.00 -1.13
N GLU A 85 13.08 -0.98 -0.47
CA GLU A 85 13.92 -1.13 0.70
C GLU A 85 13.08 -1.20 1.99
N ALA A 86 13.59 -1.93 2.98
CA ALA A 86 12.95 -2.13 4.27
C ALA A 86 13.82 -1.55 5.37
N ARG A 87 13.27 -0.58 6.13
CA ARG A 87 13.97 0.06 7.23
C ARG A 87 12.98 0.37 8.34
N LYS A 88 13.24 -0.17 9.53
CA LYS A 88 12.43 0.13 10.71
C LYS A 88 12.56 1.61 11.07
N SER A 89 11.44 2.23 11.41
CA SER A 89 11.37 3.56 12.01
C SER A 89 10.77 3.47 13.41
N ASP A 90 11.53 3.90 14.42
CA ASP A 90 11.07 3.92 15.81
C ASP A 90 10.13 5.10 16.10
N SER A 91 10.07 6.10 15.21
CA SER A 91 9.21 7.27 15.33
C SER A 91 7.89 7.14 14.56
N ALA A 92 7.63 5.99 13.93
CA ALA A 92 6.40 5.77 13.19
C ALA A 92 5.20 5.66 14.14
N ASP A 93 4.10 6.33 13.78
CA ASP A 93 2.81 6.19 14.47
C ASP A 93 2.27 4.77 14.27
N ARG A 94 2.22 4.00 15.37
CA ARG A 94 1.82 2.58 15.34
C ARG A 94 0.38 2.39 14.90
N GLU A 95 -0.53 3.28 15.26
CA GLU A 95 -1.94 3.17 14.88
C GLU A 95 -2.09 3.40 13.39
N LYS A 96 -1.48 4.46 12.86
CA LYS A 96 -1.42 4.73 11.42
C LYS A 96 -0.84 3.55 10.66
N VAL A 97 0.27 2.98 11.14
CA VAL A 97 0.92 1.82 10.50
C VAL A 97 0.01 0.60 10.47
N GLU A 98 -0.68 0.28 11.56
CA GLU A 98 -1.59 -0.86 11.59
C GLU A 98 -2.75 -0.68 10.60
N GLU A 99 -3.31 0.53 10.49
CA GLU A 99 -4.36 0.84 9.50
C GLU A 99 -3.85 0.77 8.05
N GLN A 100 -2.60 1.19 7.80
CA GLN A 100 -1.94 0.99 6.51
C GLN A 100 -1.80 -0.49 6.17
N LEU A 101 -1.34 -1.32 7.12
CA LEU A 101 -1.17 -2.76 6.90
C LEU A 101 -2.50 -3.48 6.65
N LYS A 102 -3.55 -3.14 7.40
CA LYS A 102 -4.92 -3.65 7.15
C LYS A 102 -5.40 -3.31 5.75
N LEU A 103 -5.22 -2.06 5.33
CA LEU A 103 -5.60 -1.64 3.97
C LEU A 103 -4.78 -2.39 2.91
N ILE A 104 -3.48 -2.57 3.13
CA ILE A 104 -2.62 -3.32 2.21
C ILE A 104 -3.08 -4.77 2.08
N ASP A 105 -3.41 -5.44 3.19
CA ASP A 105 -3.91 -6.81 3.15
C ASP A 105 -5.24 -6.92 2.39
N ILE A 106 -6.17 -5.98 2.63
CA ILE A 106 -7.43 -5.87 1.88
C ILE A 106 -7.16 -5.69 0.37
N LEU A 107 -6.20 -4.83 0.00
CA LEU A 107 -5.84 -4.56 -1.40
C LEU A 107 -5.07 -5.71 -2.06
N LEU A 108 -4.42 -6.59 -1.28
CA LEU A 108 -3.78 -7.82 -1.78
C LEU A 108 -4.80 -8.94 -1.99
N GLY A 109 -5.93 -8.89 -1.26
CA GLY A 109 -7.04 -9.81 -1.42
C GLY A 109 -7.70 -9.74 -2.81
N THR A 110 -8.43 -10.80 -3.13
CA THR A 110 -9.13 -10.93 -4.41
C THR A 110 -10.41 -10.09 -4.48
N SER A 111 -10.93 -9.53 -3.39
CA SER A 111 -12.30 -8.98 -3.31
C SER A 111 -12.59 -7.65 -4.04
N TYR A 112 -11.70 -7.15 -4.91
CA TYR A 112 -12.00 -6.01 -5.80
C TYR A 112 -12.05 -6.44 -7.27
N TRP A 113 -12.81 -7.50 -7.56
CA TRP A 113 -13.27 -7.78 -8.91
C TRP A 113 -14.47 -6.86 -9.21
N TYR A 114 -14.28 -5.89 -10.09
CA TYR A 114 -15.37 -5.40 -10.92
C TYR A 114 -15.34 -6.29 -12.15
N ASP A 115 -16.11 -7.38 -12.13
CA ASP A 115 -16.47 -8.03 -13.38
C ASP A 115 -17.30 -7.01 -14.15
N ASN A 116 -16.83 -6.64 -15.35
CA ASN A 116 -17.74 -6.06 -16.33
C ASN A 116 -18.78 -7.14 -16.61
N VAL A 117 -19.90 -7.08 -15.89
CA VAL A 117 -21.13 -7.70 -16.35
C VAL A 117 -21.68 -6.73 -17.40
N ASP A 118 -21.13 -6.83 -18.61
CA ASP A 118 -21.86 -6.43 -19.80
C ASP A 118 -23.09 -7.36 -19.87
N ALA A 119 -24.27 -6.78 -19.64
CA ALA A 119 -25.58 -7.33 -19.98
C ALA A 119 -26.42 -6.24 -20.63
#